data_AF-A0A1E7F982-F1
#
_entry.id   AF-A0A1E7F982-F1
#
_cell.length_a   1.000
_cell.length_b   1.000
_cell.length_c   1.000
_cell.angle_alpha   90.00
_cell.angle_beta   90.00
_cell.angle_gamma   90.00
#
_symmetry.space_group_name_H-M   'P 1'
#
loop_
_entity.id
_entity.type
_entity.pdbx_description
1 polymer ?
#
loop_
_entity_poly.entity_id
_entity_poly.type
_entity_poly.pdbx_seq_one_letter_code
_entity_poly.pdbx_strand_id
1 'polypeptide(L)'
;MISTNVFVLIDRKAGKVYSSTELLPNGERKQVGKLDDNGRVILLQEEFEEGNSQLTTPTTTTTARRGIHKKEENANVKDDPSISSFPFKTDSDDHCESPLVAYEDICPLLESYKRLIRKKSNRELSIYDPYYCDGRVALHLKSLGFPEVYNKKEDCYEVWKDPSHYPEYDVFLTNPPYSGVHVEKLMQHVSSCNKPWMLLMPNFVHKKDYFQRLTVNNGQCPIYLVPKKRYIYQPPPNFREKKVSDTHKKSSPFISMWYIWGGSKEMTDKWFQLLRNQKSSTYDVARSKSGLRDLRRKK
;
A
#
# COMPACT_ATOMS: atom_id res chain seq x y z
N MET A 1 -31.24 -11.83 -7.90
CA MET A 1 -30.17 -12.79 -7.51
C MET A 1 -28.84 -12.06 -7.59
N ILE A 2 -28.30 -11.67 -6.43
CA ILE A 2 -26.98 -11.04 -6.35
C ILE A 2 -25.97 -12.18 -6.49
N SER A 3 -25.33 -12.31 -7.66
CA SER A 3 -24.19 -13.21 -7.82
C SER A 3 -22.98 -12.55 -7.17
N THR A 4 -22.82 -12.74 -5.85
CA THR A 4 -21.55 -12.46 -5.16
C THR A 4 -20.51 -13.40 -5.72
N ASN A 5 -19.62 -12.90 -6.58
CA ASN A 5 -18.48 -13.66 -7.07
C ASN A 5 -17.49 -13.86 -5.92
N VAL A 6 -17.62 -14.97 -5.19
CA VAL A 6 -16.72 -15.36 -4.10
C VAL A 6 -15.51 -16.07 -4.70
N PHE A 7 -14.32 -15.49 -4.50
CA PHE A 7 -13.06 -16.13 -4.90
C PHE A 7 -12.54 -17.01 -3.78
N VAL A 8 -12.32 -18.28 -4.10
CA VAL A 8 -11.82 -19.30 -3.18
C VAL A 8 -10.62 -20.01 -3.75
N LEU A 9 -9.77 -20.55 -2.87
CA LEU A 9 -8.67 -21.41 -3.24
C LEU A 9 -9.09 -22.86 -3.10
N ILE A 10 -8.84 -23.67 -4.12
CA ILE A 10 -9.29 -25.07 -4.18
C ILE A 10 -8.08 -25.98 -4.03
N ASP A 11 -8.08 -26.81 -2.98
CA ASP A 11 -7.18 -27.95 -2.87
C ASP A 11 -7.91 -29.19 -3.38
N ARG A 12 -7.65 -29.55 -4.64
CA ARG A 12 -8.26 -30.71 -5.30
C ARG A 12 -7.81 -32.04 -4.72
N LYS A 13 -6.61 -32.09 -4.11
CA LYS A 13 -6.07 -33.33 -3.52
C LYS A 13 -6.71 -33.62 -2.17
N ALA A 14 -6.95 -32.58 -1.38
CA ALA A 14 -7.61 -32.69 -0.08
C ALA A 14 -9.14 -32.55 -0.15
N GLY A 15 -9.70 -32.17 -1.30
CA GLY A 15 -11.14 -31.93 -1.47
C GLY A 15 -11.65 -30.70 -0.70
N LYS A 16 -10.76 -29.75 -0.36
CA LYS A 16 -11.05 -28.61 0.52
C LYS A 16 -11.06 -27.29 -0.25
N VAL A 17 -11.87 -26.35 0.24
CA VAL A 17 -12.00 -25.00 -0.33
C VAL A 17 -11.72 -23.97 0.76
N TYR A 18 -10.83 -23.03 0.48
CA TYR A 18 -10.33 -22.04 1.44
C TYR A 18 -10.63 -20.61 1.00
N SER A 19 -10.76 -19.71 1.98
CA SER A 19 -10.88 -18.28 1.73
C SER A 19 -9.62 -17.77 1.01
N SER A 20 -9.83 -16.93 -0.01
CA SER A 20 -8.72 -16.25 -0.68
C SER A 20 -8.16 -15.12 0.17
N THR A 21 -8.92 -14.59 1.13
CA THR A 21 -8.61 -13.39 1.92
C THR A 21 -8.41 -13.64 3.41
N GLU A 22 -9.09 -14.64 3.99
CA GLU A 22 -9.06 -14.88 5.45
C GLU A 22 -8.01 -15.93 5.85
N LEU A 23 -7.24 -15.60 6.89
CA LEU A 23 -6.31 -16.48 7.58
C LEU A 23 -6.78 -16.71 9.02
N LEU A 24 -6.56 -17.90 9.53
CA LEU A 24 -6.66 -18.24 10.94
C LEU A 24 -5.46 -17.64 11.71
N PRO A 25 -5.55 -17.49 13.05
CA PRO A 25 -4.46 -16.96 13.87
C PRO A 25 -3.14 -17.71 13.77
N ASN A 26 -3.18 -18.99 13.38
CA ASN A 26 -2.00 -19.82 13.14
C ASN A 26 -1.34 -19.57 11.75
N GLY A 27 -1.88 -18.64 10.94
CA GLY A 27 -1.39 -18.32 9.60
C GLY A 27 -1.90 -19.23 8.49
N GLU A 28 -2.69 -20.26 8.80
CA GLU A 28 -3.33 -21.12 7.80
C GLU A 28 -4.57 -20.45 7.21
N ARG A 29 -4.96 -20.85 6.00
CA ARG A 29 -6.15 -20.27 5.35
C ARG A 29 -7.43 -20.81 5.99
N LYS A 30 -8.40 -19.93 6.24
CA LYS A 30 -9.73 -20.35 6.74
C LYS A 30 -10.39 -21.25 5.69
N GLN A 31 -10.76 -22.47 6.08
CA GLN A 31 -11.54 -23.35 5.22
C GLN A 31 -12.98 -22.81 5.16
N VAL A 32 -13.51 -22.62 3.95
CA VAL A 32 -14.84 -22.04 3.70
C VAL A 32 -15.74 -22.99 2.91
N GLY A 33 -15.26 -24.18 2.56
CA GLY A 33 -16.03 -25.12 1.77
C GLY A 33 -15.32 -26.45 1.52
N LYS A 34 -15.94 -27.27 0.67
CA LYS A 34 -15.42 -28.53 0.15
C LYS A 34 -15.79 -28.73 -1.31
N LEU A 35 -15.16 -29.69 -1.98
CA LEU A 35 -15.58 -30.16 -3.30
C LEU A 35 -16.61 -31.30 -3.17
N ASP A 36 -17.61 -31.32 -4.05
CA ASP A 36 -18.49 -32.48 -4.23
C ASP A 36 -17.82 -33.58 -5.09
N ASP A 37 -18.50 -34.72 -5.22
CA ASP A 37 -18.01 -35.86 -6.01
C ASP A 37 -17.84 -35.55 -7.51
N ASN A 38 -18.43 -34.44 -7.98
CA ASN A 38 -18.32 -33.94 -9.35
C ASN A 38 -17.32 -32.77 -9.47
N GLY A 39 -16.58 -32.46 -8.40
CA GLY A 39 -15.57 -31.39 -8.37
C GLY A 39 -16.12 -29.96 -8.31
N ARG A 40 -17.40 -29.78 -7.94
CA ARG A 40 -18.04 -28.47 -7.72
C ARG A 40 -17.77 -27.97 -6.31
N VAL A 41 -17.66 -26.65 -6.16
CA VAL A 41 -17.44 -26.00 -4.87
C VAL A 41 -18.75 -25.90 -4.09
N ILE A 42 -18.76 -26.43 -2.87
CA ILE A 42 -19.82 -26.25 -1.87
C ILE A 42 -19.26 -25.38 -0.76
N LEU A 43 -19.80 -24.17 -0.57
CA LEU A 43 -19.45 -23.28 0.53
C LEU A 43 -20.22 -23.68 1.79
N LEU A 44 -19.55 -23.64 2.94
CA LEU A 44 -20.20 -23.80 4.24
C LEU A 44 -20.97 -22.50 4.52
N GLN A 45 -22.30 -22.57 4.65
CA GLN A 45 -23.06 -21.44 5.18
C GLN A 45 -22.74 -21.29 6.67
N GLU A 46 -22.34 -20.10 7.09
CA GLU A 46 -22.30 -19.75 8.50
C GLU A 46 -23.76 -19.69 8.98
N GLU A 47 -24.15 -20.61 9.86
CA GLU A 47 -25.43 -20.55 10.57
C GLU A 47 -25.44 -19.26 11.40
N PHE A 48 -26.27 -18.30 11.00
CA PHE A 48 -26.62 -17.16 11.85
C PHE A 48 -27.53 -17.68 12.96
N GLU A 49 -26.98 -17.93 14.15
CA GLU A 49 -27.79 -18.13 15.36
C GLU A 49 -28.35 -16.78 15.80
N GLU A 50 -29.62 -16.53 15.46
CA GLU A 50 -30.47 -15.59 16.19
C GLU A 50 -30.64 -16.08 17.63
N GLY A 51 -30.42 -15.19 18.59
CA GLY A 51 -30.48 -15.51 20.01
C GLY A 51 -31.85 -16.03 20.44
N ASN A 52 -31.85 -17.08 21.28
CA ASN A 52 -32.89 -17.22 22.28
C ASN A 52 -32.35 -17.85 23.56
N SER A 53 -32.85 -17.34 24.67
CA SER A 53 -32.52 -17.72 26.04
C SER A 53 -32.91 -19.17 26.30
N GLN A 54 -32.02 -19.96 26.92
CA GLN A 54 -32.44 -20.86 28.00
C GLN A 54 -31.28 -21.39 28.84
N LEU A 55 -31.54 -21.28 30.15
CA LEU A 55 -30.88 -21.81 31.32
C LEU A 55 -30.57 -23.31 31.19
N THR A 56 -29.30 -23.74 31.31
CA THR A 56 -28.95 -25.04 31.91
C THR A 56 -27.52 -25.03 32.45
N THR A 57 -27.41 -25.33 33.74
CA THR A 57 -26.19 -25.66 34.50
C THR A 57 -25.54 -26.95 34.02
N PRO A 58 -24.21 -27.09 34.17
CA PRO A 58 -23.63 -28.38 34.51
C PRO A 58 -22.74 -28.31 35.76
N THR A 59 -23.28 -28.94 36.79
CA THR A 59 -22.67 -29.84 37.77
C THR A 59 -21.14 -29.99 37.78
N THR A 60 -20.60 -29.64 38.94
CA THR A 60 -19.34 -30.04 39.56
C THR A 60 -18.99 -31.51 39.32
N THR A 61 -17.78 -31.80 38.83
CA THR A 61 -17.04 -32.98 39.29
C THR A 61 -15.55 -32.69 39.31
N THR A 62 -15.01 -32.78 40.52
CA THR A 62 -13.64 -32.58 40.94
C THR A 62 -12.77 -33.79 40.58
N THR A 63 -11.66 -33.58 39.88
CA THR A 63 -10.47 -34.42 40.05
C THR A 63 -9.21 -33.60 39.89
N ALA A 64 -8.44 -33.52 40.97
CA ALA A 64 -7.24 -32.71 41.12
C ALA A 64 -5.95 -33.48 40.79
N ARG A 65 -4.86 -32.70 40.62
CA ARG A 65 -3.40 -32.98 40.67
C ARG A 65 -2.74 -33.05 39.27
N ARG A 66 -1.64 -32.34 38.96
CA ARG A 66 -0.56 -31.72 39.76
C ARG A 66 0.30 -30.78 38.86
N GLY A 67 0.71 -29.61 39.39
CA GLY A 67 1.95 -28.81 39.11
C GLY A 67 2.20 -28.32 37.67
N ILE A 68 2.55 -27.06 37.41
CA ILE A 68 3.81 -26.40 37.79
C ILE A 68 3.68 -24.86 37.63
N HIS A 69 4.07 -24.15 38.70
CA HIS A 69 4.58 -22.77 38.86
C HIS A 69 4.10 -21.59 37.98
N LYS A 70 3.34 -20.69 38.64
CA LYS A 70 3.30 -19.24 38.43
C LYS A 70 4.68 -18.60 38.67
N LYS A 71 5.03 -17.61 37.85
CA LYS A 71 5.78 -16.42 38.30
C LYS A 71 5.13 -15.18 37.69
N GLU A 72 4.31 -14.51 38.48
CA GLU A 72 3.84 -13.14 38.25
C GLU A 72 5.01 -12.20 38.55
N GLU A 73 5.45 -11.43 37.57
CA GLU A 73 6.28 -10.25 37.81
C GLU A 73 5.52 -9.02 37.32
N ASN A 74 5.02 -8.27 38.31
CA ASN A 74 4.61 -6.89 38.20
C ASN A 74 5.81 -6.06 37.71
N ALA A 75 5.77 -5.61 36.47
CA ALA A 75 6.57 -4.48 36.01
C ALA A 75 5.63 -3.30 35.78
N ASN A 76 5.65 -2.40 36.75
CA ASN A 76 5.11 -1.05 36.70
C ASN A 76 5.83 -0.30 35.57
N VAL A 77 5.29 -0.37 34.33
CA VAL A 77 5.79 0.41 33.20
C VAL A 77 5.35 1.84 33.43
N LYS A 78 6.29 2.67 33.86
CA LYS A 78 6.16 4.12 33.78
C LYS A 78 6.04 4.47 32.29
N ASP A 79 4.89 5.02 31.91
CA ASP A 79 4.65 5.57 30.59
C ASP A 79 5.72 6.63 30.27
N ASP A 80 6.62 6.30 29.34
CA ASP A 80 7.54 7.24 28.72
C ASP A 80 6.81 7.93 27.55
N PRO A 81 6.63 9.27 27.54
CA PRO A 81 5.79 9.95 26.56
C PRO A 81 6.36 10.01 25.14
N SER A 82 7.46 9.30 24.81
CA SER A 82 8.17 9.48 23.53
C SER A 82 8.06 8.32 22.53
N ILE A 83 7.23 7.31 22.77
CA ILE A 83 6.88 6.35 21.71
C ILE A 83 5.73 6.98 20.91
N SER A 84 6.04 7.52 19.74
CA SER A 84 5.03 7.99 18.78
C SER A 84 4.08 6.83 18.43
N SER A 85 3.01 6.69 19.19
CA SER A 85 1.89 5.81 18.89
C SER A 85 1.24 6.31 17.59
N PHE A 86 1.16 5.43 16.59
CA PHE A 86 0.31 5.65 15.43
C PHE A 86 -1.11 5.22 15.79
N PRO A 87 -2.14 5.94 15.31
CA PRO A 87 -3.53 5.57 15.59
C PRO A 87 -3.99 4.31 14.83
N PHE A 88 -3.08 3.63 14.13
CA PHE A 88 -3.31 2.45 13.30
C PHE A 88 -2.13 1.49 13.38
N LYS A 89 -2.34 0.24 12.94
CA LYS A 89 -1.29 -0.79 12.94
C LYS A 89 -0.22 -0.46 11.90
N THR A 90 1.04 -0.53 12.31
CA THR A 90 2.19 -0.27 11.42
C THR A 90 3.28 -1.33 11.54
N ASP A 91 4.05 -1.52 10.48
CA ASP A 91 5.31 -2.28 10.48
C ASP A 91 6.50 -1.32 10.54
N SER A 92 7.41 -1.50 11.51
CA SER A 92 8.61 -0.67 11.68
C SER A 92 9.54 -0.65 10.46
N ASP A 93 9.53 -1.72 9.67
CA ASP A 93 10.37 -1.85 8.47
C ASP A 93 9.82 -1.06 7.27
N ASP A 94 8.56 -0.60 7.33
CA ASP A 94 7.96 0.28 6.32
C ASP A 94 8.10 1.77 6.64
N HIS A 95 8.42 2.14 7.88
CA HIS A 95 8.61 3.54 8.29
C HIS A 95 9.91 4.12 7.74
N CYS A 96 9.81 4.62 6.52
CA CYS A 96 10.90 5.13 5.72
C CYS A 96 10.42 6.29 4.84
N GLU A 97 11.03 7.45 5.01
CA GLU A 97 10.74 8.64 4.22
C GLU A 97 11.46 8.60 2.87
N SER A 98 10.76 9.00 1.82
CA SER A 98 11.34 9.11 0.48
C SER A 98 12.33 10.28 0.42
N PRO A 99 13.47 10.14 -0.28
CA PRO A 99 14.45 11.22 -0.38
C PRO A 99 13.94 12.36 -1.28
N LEU A 100 14.44 13.58 -1.05
CA LEU A 100 14.10 14.76 -1.86
C LEU A 100 14.22 14.52 -3.38
N VAL A 101 15.29 13.84 -3.80
CA VAL A 101 15.56 13.53 -5.22
C VAL A 101 14.44 12.72 -5.88
N ALA A 102 13.71 11.90 -5.12
CA ALA A 102 12.57 11.17 -5.68
C ALA A 102 11.44 12.12 -6.09
N TYR A 103 11.23 13.20 -5.33
CA TYR A 103 10.23 14.22 -5.64
C TYR A 103 10.73 15.19 -6.72
N GLU A 104 12.02 15.53 -6.75
CA GLU A 104 12.63 16.33 -7.83
C GLU A 104 12.40 15.70 -9.21
N ASP A 105 12.53 14.38 -9.31
CA ASP A 105 12.36 13.64 -10.57
C ASP A 105 10.94 13.77 -11.16
N ILE A 106 9.92 14.02 -10.34
CA ILE A 106 8.52 14.17 -10.78
C ILE A 106 8.02 15.62 -10.83
N CYS A 107 8.79 16.60 -10.33
CA CYS A 107 8.45 18.03 -10.41
C CYS A 107 8.01 18.50 -11.81
N PRO A 108 8.69 18.13 -12.91
CA PRO A 108 8.27 18.55 -14.25
C PRO A 108 6.83 18.13 -14.60
N LEU A 109 6.37 16.99 -14.06
CA LEU A 109 5.02 16.49 -14.28
C LEU A 109 3.99 17.29 -13.48
N LEU A 110 4.29 17.58 -12.21
CA LEU A 110 3.43 18.39 -11.34
C LEU A 110 3.25 19.81 -11.93
N GLU A 111 4.33 20.43 -12.41
CA GLU A 111 4.24 21.73 -13.07
C GLU A 111 3.44 21.68 -14.37
N SER A 112 3.64 20.63 -15.17
CA SER A 112 2.90 20.40 -16.41
C SER A 112 1.40 20.24 -16.14
N TYR A 113 1.05 19.49 -15.10
CA TYR A 113 -0.34 19.28 -14.72
C TYR A 113 -1.00 20.54 -14.19
N LYS A 114 -0.33 21.28 -13.30
CA LYS A 114 -0.80 22.58 -12.81
C LYS A 114 -1.20 23.49 -13.97
N ARG A 115 -0.34 23.60 -15.00
CA ARG A 115 -0.64 24.40 -16.20
C ARG A 115 -1.86 23.89 -16.94
N LEU A 116 -2.02 22.56 -17.07
CA LEU A 116 -3.17 21.94 -17.72
C LEU A 116 -4.48 22.32 -17.02
N ILE A 117 -4.51 22.22 -15.68
CA ILE A 117 -5.69 22.55 -14.87
C ILE A 117 -5.82 24.04 -14.57
N ARG A 118 -5.04 24.89 -15.26
CA ARG A 118 -5.08 26.36 -15.22
C ARG A 118 -4.84 26.98 -13.83
N LYS A 119 -4.12 26.29 -12.97
CA LYS A 119 -3.66 26.83 -11.69
C LYS A 119 -2.50 27.80 -11.90
N LYS A 120 -2.58 28.99 -11.30
CA LYS A 120 -1.65 30.11 -11.57
C LYS A 120 -0.31 29.87 -10.89
N SER A 121 -0.33 29.29 -9.69
CA SER A 121 0.84 29.04 -8.86
C SER A 121 0.96 27.57 -8.46
N ASN A 122 2.18 27.10 -8.22
CA ASN A 122 2.42 25.76 -7.65
C ASN A 122 1.79 25.62 -6.26
N ARG A 123 1.56 26.75 -5.57
CA ARG A 123 0.81 26.83 -4.30
C ARG A 123 -0.67 26.55 -4.42
N GLU A 124 -1.24 26.51 -5.61
CA GLU A 124 -2.64 26.16 -5.77
C GLU A 124 -2.80 24.65 -6.00
N LEU A 125 -1.73 23.93 -6.36
CA LEU A 125 -1.81 22.50 -6.70
C LEU A 125 -1.91 21.66 -5.42
N SER A 126 -3.06 21.06 -5.19
CA SER A 126 -3.38 20.23 -4.03
C SER A 126 -2.94 18.80 -4.27
N ILE A 127 -2.01 18.32 -3.44
CA ILE A 127 -1.43 16.98 -3.52
C ILE A 127 -1.90 16.14 -2.33
N TYR A 128 -2.34 14.91 -2.59
CA TYR A 128 -2.72 13.97 -1.55
C TYR A 128 -1.70 12.84 -1.42
N ASP A 129 -1.07 12.75 -0.24
CA ASP A 129 -0.26 11.60 0.19
C ASP A 129 -0.92 10.91 1.41
N PRO A 130 -1.66 9.82 1.21
CA PRO A 130 -2.38 9.13 2.28
C PRO A 130 -1.50 8.34 3.26
N TYR A 131 -0.27 7.97 2.87
CA TYR A 131 0.55 7.10 3.70
C TYR A 131 1.49 7.95 4.55
N TYR A 132 1.18 8.06 5.84
CA TYR A 132 1.94 8.89 6.77
C TYR A 132 3.06 8.11 7.47
N CYS A 133 4.27 8.63 7.36
CA CYS A 133 5.45 8.19 8.10
C CYS A 133 5.77 9.21 9.21
N ASP A 134 6.43 10.32 8.88
CA ASP A 134 6.77 11.42 9.79
C ASP A 134 6.47 12.81 9.16
N GLY A 135 5.80 12.82 7.99
CA GLY A 135 5.39 14.05 7.32
C GLY A 135 6.43 14.70 6.41
N ARG A 136 7.59 14.06 6.15
CA ARG A 136 8.66 14.72 5.37
C ARG A 136 8.30 14.96 3.92
N VAL A 137 7.38 14.18 3.35
CA VAL A 137 6.83 14.43 2.01
C VAL A 137 6.34 15.88 1.86
N ALA A 138 5.61 16.39 2.85
CA ALA A 138 5.09 17.75 2.83
C ALA A 138 6.22 18.79 2.90
N LEU A 139 7.28 18.53 3.67
CA LEU A 139 8.45 19.41 3.76
C LEU A 139 9.24 19.44 2.44
N HIS A 140 9.49 18.27 1.84
CA HIS A 140 10.18 18.17 0.56
C HIS A 140 9.38 18.86 -0.55
N LEU A 141 8.10 18.53 -0.72
CA LEU A 141 7.26 19.15 -1.75
C LEU A 141 7.11 20.66 -1.54
N LYS A 142 6.97 21.13 -0.30
CA LYS A 142 7.00 22.57 0.03
C LYS A 142 8.31 23.23 -0.40
N SER A 143 9.46 22.60 -0.16
CA SER A 143 10.76 23.11 -0.58
C SER A 143 10.91 23.18 -2.11
N LEU A 144 10.19 22.32 -2.83
CA LEU A 144 10.10 22.28 -4.30
C LEU A 144 9.01 23.21 -4.86
N GLY A 145 8.35 24.01 -4.02
CA GLY A 145 7.34 25.00 -4.41
C GLY A 145 5.90 24.51 -4.40
N PHE A 146 5.62 23.29 -3.92
CA PHE A 146 4.29 22.68 -3.80
C PHE A 146 3.88 22.54 -2.31
N PRO A 147 3.48 23.63 -1.64
CA PRO A 147 3.18 23.61 -0.20
C PRO A 147 1.84 22.93 0.17
N GLU A 148 0.89 22.82 -0.77
CA GLU A 148 -0.44 22.27 -0.50
C GLU A 148 -0.43 20.75 -0.56
N VAL A 149 0.05 20.13 0.52
CA VAL A 149 0.15 18.68 0.67
C VAL A 149 -0.70 18.21 1.83
N TYR A 150 -1.71 17.40 1.53
CA TYR A 150 -2.45 16.65 2.54
C TYR A 150 -1.69 15.36 2.86
N ASN A 151 -1.01 15.35 4.01
CA ASN A 151 -0.37 14.18 4.60
C ASN A 151 -0.56 14.23 6.12
N LYS A 152 -1.50 13.43 6.63
CA LYS A 152 -1.95 13.46 8.03
C LYS A 152 -1.70 12.11 8.69
N LYS A 153 -1.42 12.14 9.99
CA LYS A 153 -1.21 10.94 10.81
C LYS A 153 -2.55 10.24 11.11
N GLU A 154 -3.19 9.74 10.08
CA GLU A 154 -4.51 9.09 10.12
C GLU A 154 -4.51 7.79 9.31
N ASP A 155 -5.47 6.90 9.58
CA ASP A 155 -5.65 5.69 8.80
C ASP A 155 -6.35 6.03 7.48
N CYS A 156 -5.58 6.06 6.39
CA CYS A 156 -6.12 6.38 5.09
C CYS A 156 -7.20 5.41 4.61
N TYR A 157 -7.22 4.16 5.08
CA TYR A 157 -8.27 3.21 4.69
C TYR A 157 -9.62 3.57 5.31
N GLU A 158 -9.65 4.19 6.49
CA GLU A 158 -10.89 4.72 7.07
C GLU A 158 -11.30 6.01 6.36
N VAL A 159 -10.34 6.90 6.06
CA VAL A 159 -10.59 8.13 5.28
C VAL A 159 -11.20 7.82 3.91
N TRP A 160 -10.74 6.77 3.22
CA TRP A 160 -11.27 6.40 1.90
C TRP A 160 -12.70 5.86 1.93
N LYS A 161 -13.21 5.42 3.09
CA LYS A 161 -14.60 4.96 3.24
C LYS A 161 -15.59 6.10 3.47
N ASP A 162 -15.11 7.25 3.96
CA ASP A 162 -15.96 8.37 4.32
C ASP A 162 -15.74 9.57 3.37
N PRO A 163 -16.67 9.84 2.44
CA PRO A 163 -16.58 10.97 1.54
C PRO A 163 -16.46 12.33 2.23
N SER A 164 -16.95 12.46 3.47
CA SER A 164 -16.87 13.74 4.21
C SER A 164 -15.47 14.03 4.77
N HIS A 165 -14.68 12.98 4.98
CA HIS A 165 -13.28 13.08 5.42
C HIS A 165 -12.28 12.97 4.27
N TYR A 166 -12.74 12.55 3.09
CA TYR A 166 -11.89 12.40 1.91
C TYR A 166 -11.42 13.77 1.40
N PRO A 167 -10.09 14.03 1.35
CA PRO A 167 -9.60 15.35 0.97
C PRO A 167 -9.86 15.64 -0.51
N GLU A 168 -10.19 16.89 -0.82
CA GLU A 168 -10.11 17.37 -2.19
C GLU A 168 -8.65 17.54 -2.62
N TYR A 169 -8.30 17.00 -3.79
CA TYR A 169 -6.96 17.06 -4.35
C TYR A 169 -6.98 17.05 -5.88
N ASP A 170 -5.89 17.53 -6.49
CA ASP A 170 -5.67 17.44 -7.94
C ASP A 170 -4.84 16.21 -8.31
N VAL A 171 -3.82 15.88 -7.51
CA VAL A 171 -2.88 14.79 -7.78
C VAL A 171 -2.75 13.87 -6.58
N PHE A 172 -2.86 12.57 -6.80
CA PHE A 172 -2.56 11.55 -5.81
C PHE A 172 -1.08 11.18 -5.89
N LEU A 173 -0.30 11.36 -4.85
CA LEU A 173 1.15 11.18 -4.86
C LEU A 173 1.58 10.47 -3.59
N THR A 174 2.20 9.30 -3.68
CA THR A 174 2.60 8.59 -2.46
C THR A 174 3.76 7.61 -2.65
N ASN A 175 4.38 7.24 -1.53
CA ASN A 175 5.23 6.07 -1.35
C ASN A 175 4.59 5.15 -0.31
N PRO A 176 3.81 4.12 -0.72
CA PRO A 176 3.11 3.27 0.24
C PRO A 176 4.09 2.38 1.03
N PRO A 177 3.66 1.82 2.17
CA PRO A 177 4.29 0.65 2.75
C PRO A 177 4.45 -0.46 1.70
N TYR A 178 5.61 -1.13 1.69
CA TYR A 178 5.89 -2.18 0.69
C TYR A 178 5.52 -3.58 1.22
N SER A 179 5.32 -3.72 2.53
CA SER A 179 4.88 -4.96 3.14
C SER A 179 3.37 -5.19 2.97
N GLY A 180 2.93 -6.41 3.31
CA GLY A 180 1.53 -6.76 3.44
C GLY A 180 0.70 -6.53 2.17
N VAL A 181 -0.50 -5.97 2.38
CA VAL A 181 -1.53 -5.77 1.35
C VAL A 181 -1.63 -4.31 0.88
N HIS A 182 -0.76 -3.43 1.37
CA HIS A 182 -0.89 -1.98 1.21
C HIS A 182 -0.84 -1.54 -0.26
N VAL A 183 0.09 -2.08 -1.03
CA VAL A 183 0.21 -1.77 -2.47
C VAL A 183 -1.02 -2.24 -3.26
N GLU A 184 -1.59 -3.41 -2.93
CA GLU A 184 -2.79 -3.89 -3.61
C GLU A 184 -4.02 -3.03 -3.29
N LYS A 185 -4.22 -2.69 -2.00
CA LYS A 185 -5.29 -1.76 -1.58
C LYS A 185 -5.14 -0.38 -2.24
N LEU A 186 -3.91 0.15 -2.29
CA LEU A 186 -3.61 1.39 -3.00
C LEU A 186 -4.04 1.30 -4.47
N MET A 187 -3.64 0.23 -5.17
CA MET A 187 -4.00 0.07 -6.58
C MET A 187 -5.52 -0.05 -6.78
N GLN A 188 -6.23 -0.75 -5.89
CA GLN A 188 -7.70 -0.82 -5.93
C GLN A 188 -8.32 0.57 -5.82
N HIS A 189 -7.80 1.40 -4.91
CA HIS A 189 -8.25 2.78 -4.71
C HIS A 189 -7.99 3.67 -5.92
N VAL A 190 -6.73 3.83 -6.33
CA VAL A 190 -6.34 4.79 -7.39
C VAL A 190 -6.78 4.37 -8.78
N SER A 191 -6.94 3.08 -9.06
CA SER A 191 -7.44 2.61 -10.36
C SER A 191 -8.94 2.84 -10.56
N SER A 192 -9.71 3.03 -9.47
CA SER A 192 -11.13 3.40 -9.54
C SER A 192 -11.37 4.89 -9.84
N CYS A 193 -10.32 5.71 -9.76
CA CYS A 193 -10.39 7.16 -9.93
C CYS A 193 -9.74 7.60 -11.27
N ASN A 194 -10.31 8.63 -11.90
CA ASN A 194 -9.74 9.25 -13.11
C ASN A 194 -8.81 10.44 -12.82
N LYS A 195 -8.43 10.66 -11.56
CA LYS A 195 -7.43 11.69 -11.20
C LYS A 195 -6.02 11.15 -11.46
N PRO A 196 -5.04 12.00 -11.79
CA PRO A 196 -3.66 11.58 -11.95
C PRO A 196 -3.09 11.01 -10.66
N TRP A 197 -2.21 10.03 -10.81
CA TRP A 197 -1.47 9.44 -9.72
C TRP A 197 0.01 9.22 -10.04
N MET A 198 0.84 9.36 -9.02
CA MET A 198 2.28 9.10 -9.05
C MET A 198 2.63 8.26 -7.83
N LEU A 199 3.00 7.00 -8.04
CA LEU A 199 3.18 6.02 -6.97
C LEU A 199 4.62 5.51 -6.97
N LEU A 200 5.35 5.75 -5.89
CA LEU A 200 6.72 5.27 -5.73
C LEU A 200 6.69 3.85 -5.16
N MET A 201 6.85 2.84 -6.02
CA MET A 201 6.65 1.44 -5.65
C MET A 201 7.82 0.55 -6.07
N PRO A 202 7.97 -0.67 -5.50
CA PRO A 202 8.97 -1.62 -5.94
C PRO A 202 8.88 -1.91 -7.44
N ASN A 203 10.02 -2.05 -8.09
CA ASN A 203 10.10 -2.24 -9.53
C ASN A 203 9.48 -3.55 -10.05
N PHE A 204 9.03 -4.45 -9.17
CA PHE A 204 8.35 -5.68 -9.54
C PHE A 204 6.82 -5.56 -9.54
N VAL A 205 6.24 -4.48 -9.02
CA VAL A 205 4.77 -4.34 -8.86
C VAL A 205 4.04 -4.44 -10.20
N HIS A 206 4.67 -4.01 -11.29
CA HIS A 206 4.08 -4.07 -12.64
C HIS A 206 3.85 -5.50 -13.15
N LYS A 207 4.46 -6.48 -12.47
CA LYS A 207 4.33 -7.90 -12.78
C LYS A 207 3.22 -8.57 -11.97
N LYS A 208 2.72 -7.95 -10.91
CA LYS A 208 1.69 -8.52 -10.03
C LYS A 208 0.34 -8.55 -10.74
N ASP A 209 -0.44 -9.60 -10.49
CA ASP A 209 -1.73 -9.82 -11.16
C ASP A 209 -2.73 -8.72 -10.84
N TYR A 210 -2.78 -8.25 -9.58
CA TYR A 210 -3.64 -7.12 -9.21
C TYR A 210 -3.32 -5.88 -10.03
N PHE A 211 -2.04 -5.56 -10.23
CA PHE A 211 -1.64 -4.36 -10.96
C PHE A 211 -2.07 -4.46 -12.42
N GLN A 212 -1.78 -5.59 -13.06
CA GLN A 212 -2.13 -5.82 -14.46
C GLN A 212 -3.64 -5.79 -14.67
N ARG A 213 -4.40 -6.50 -13.83
CA ARG A 213 -5.85 -6.56 -13.91
C ARG A 213 -6.49 -5.19 -13.68
N LEU A 214 -6.09 -4.47 -12.63
CA LEU A 214 -6.70 -3.18 -12.27
C LEU A 214 -6.39 -2.11 -13.33
N THR A 215 -5.17 -2.06 -13.86
CA THR A 215 -4.81 -1.10 -14.90
C THR A 215 -5.53 -1.41 -16.23
N VAL A 216 -5.53 -2.67 -16.68
CA VAL A 216 -6.20 -3.10 -17.91
C VAL A 216 -7.72 -2.89 -17.83
N ASN A 217 -8.35 -3.32 -16.74
CA ASN A 217 -9.81 -3.21 -16.58
C ASN A 217 -10.31 -1.77 -16.60
N ASN A 218 -9.48 -0.83 -16.13
CA ASN A 218 -9.81 0.60 -16.10
C ASN A 218 -9.21 1.38 -17.29
N GLY A 219 -8.68 0.69 -18.31
CA GLY A 219 -8.07 1.32 -19.49
C GLY A 219 -6.85 2.19 -19.18
N GLN A 220 -6.24 2.03 -18.01
CA GLN A 220 -5.08 2.80 -17.57
C GLN A 220 -3.82 2.21 -18.20
N CYS A 221 -3.01 3.06 -18.83
CA CYS A 221 -1.72 2.70 -19.42
C CYS A 221 -0.58 3.49 -18.74
N PRO A 222 -0.16 3.12 -17.52
CA PRO A 222 0.84 3.89 -16.78
C PRO A 222 2.21 3.87 -17.45
N ILE A 223 2.95 4.96 -17.28
CA ILE A 223 4.38 5.06 -17.63
C ILE A 223 5.24 4.86 -16.38
N TYR A 224 6.52 4.61 -16.58
CA TYR A 224 7.48 4.32 -15.51
C TYR A 224 8.67 5.27 -15.60
N LEU A 225 8.98 5.96 -14.51
CA LEU A 225 10.23 6.71 -14.35
C LEU A 225 11.16 5.89 -13.46
N VAL A 226 12.26 5.43 -14.04
CA VAL A 226 13.21 4.50 -13.44
C VAL A 226 14.46 5.26 -13.04
N PRO A 227 14.77 5.38 -11.74
CA PRO A 227 15.94 6.15 -11.34
C PRO A 227 17.23 5.42 -11.74
N LYS A 228 18.24 6.18 -12.19
CA LYS A 228 19.56 5.65 -12.59
C LYS A 228 20.35 5.17 -11.37
N LYS A 229 20.17 5.85 -10.24
CA LYS A 229 20.67 5.47 -8.91
C LYS A 229 19.51 5.10 -8.00
N ARG A 230 19.68 4.12 -7.11
CA ARG A 230 18.63 3.73 -6.15
C ARG A 230 18.29 4.91 -5.23
N TYR A 231 17.00 5.16 -5.01
CA TYR A 231 16.56 6.06 -3.94
C TYR A 231 16.97 5.51 -2.57
N ILE A 232 17.52 6.38 -1.72
CA ILE A 232 17.99 6.06 -0.37
C ILE A 232 16.94 6.58 0.61
N TYR A 233 16.26 5.67 1.29
CA TYR A 233 15.16 5.97 2.19
C TYR A 233 15.66 6.23 3.61
N GLN A 234 15.07 7.21 4.27
CA GLN A 234 15.51 7.59 5.61
C GLN A 234 14.45 7.18 6.65
N PRO A 235 14.76 6.29 7.61
CA PRO A 235 13.85 6.07 8.72
C PRO A 235 13.72 7.35 9.55
N PRO A 236 12.56 7.59 10.19
CA PRO A 236 12.43 8.68 11.15
C PRO A 236 13.44 8.53 12.30
N PRO A 237 13.85 9.65 12.94
CA PRO A 237 14.70 9.59 14.12
C PRO A 237 14.06 8.68 15.18
N ASN A 238 14.85 7.80 15.81
CA ASN A 238 14.42 6.90 16.88
C ASN A 238 13.38 5.82 16.49
N PHE A 239 13.10 5.60 15.21
CA PHE A 239 12.03 4.67 14.78
C PHE A 239 12.45 3.19 14.69
N ARG A 240 13.73 2.89 14.57
CA ARG A 240 14.24 1.52 14.47
C ARG A 240 15.19 1.20 15.60
N GLU A 241 14.99 0.07 16.26
CA GLU A 241 15.98 -0.52 17.14
C GLU A 241 17.29 -0.71 16.38
N LYS A 242 18.41 -0.33 17.01
CA LYS A 242 19.75 -0.44 16.41
C LYS A 242 20.10 -1.92 16.18
N LYS A 243 19.82 -2.45 14.99
CA LYS A 243 20.35 -3.76 14.56
C LYS A 243 21.83 -3.65 14.16
N VAL A 244 22.58 -4.72 14.43
CA VAL A 244 24.06 -4.79 14.41
C VAL A 244 24.67 -4.68 12.99
N SER A 245 23.89 -4.80 11.91
CA SER A 245 24.42 -4.71 10.53
C SER A 245 24.15 -3.36 9.85
N ASP A 246 25.21 -2.71 9.37
CA ASP A 246 25.18 -1.37 8.76
C ASP A 246 24.53 -1.31 7.37
N THR A 247 24.46 -2.43 6.66
CA THR A 247 24.12 -2.46 5.22
C THR A 247 22.62 -2.31 4.92
N HIS A 248 21.74 -2.54 5.91
CA HIS A 248 20.28 -2.43 5.76
C HIS A 248 19.71 -1.11 6.35
N LYS A 249 20.56 -0.19 6.83
CA LYS A 249 20.13 0.95 7.66
C LYS A 249 19.46 2.12 6.90
N LYS A 250 19.62 2.23 5.58
CA LYS A 250 19.27 3.46 4.82
C LYS A 250 18.54 3.23 3.49
N SER A 251 18.07 2.02 3.19
CA SER A 251 17.32 1.81 1.94
C SER A 251 16.37 0.63 2.06
N SER A 252 15.16 0.78 1.51
CA SER A 252 14.23 -0.32 1.23
C SER A 252 14.99 -1.52 0.65
N PRO A 253 14.65 -2.78 0.96
CA PRO A 253 15.30 -3.94 0.35
C PRO A 253 15.10 -4.00 -1.17
N PHE A 254 14.11 -3.29 -1.71
CA PHE A 254 13.79 -3.29 -3.13
C PHE A 254 14.27 -2.02 -3.85
N ILE A 255 14.51 -2.14 -5.16
CA ILE A 255 14.69 -0.97 -6.03
C ILE A 255 13.28 -0.48 -6.37
N SER A 256 13.01 0.78 -6.08
CA SER A 256 11.75 1.44 -6.42
C SER A 256 11.85 2.32 -7.65
N MET A 257 10.70 2.58 -8.25
CA MET A 257 10.54 3.47 -9.40
C MET A 257 9.16 4.11 -9.34
N TRP A 258 8.98 5.23 -10.03
CA TRP A 258 7.67 5.88 -10.10
C TRP A 258 6.80 5.20 -11.15
N TYR A 259 5.58 4.87 -10.75
CA TYR A 259 4.47 4.45 -11.57
C TYR A 259 3.55 5.63 -11.75
N ILE A 260 3.27 6.02 -13.00
CA ILE A 260 2.67 7.31 -13.29
C ILE A 260 1.49 7.16 -14.25
N TRP A 261 0.35 7.72 -13.87
CA TRP A 261 -0.84 7.88 -14.71
C TRP A 261 -1.30 9.33 -14.69
N GLY A 262 -1.50 9.91 -15.88
CA GLY A 262 -1.89 11.32 -16.04
C GLY A 262 -3.37 11.62 -15.84
N GLY A 263 -4.17 10.67 -15.35
CA GLY A 263 -5.63 10.77 -15.28
C GLY A 263 -6.33 10.48 -16.62
N SER A 264 -5.63 10.66 -17.74
CA SER A 264 -6.07 10.26 -19.08
C SER A 264 -4.90 9.72 -19.91
N LYS A 265 -5.23 9.05 -21.02
CA LYS A 265 -4.22 8.56 -21.97
C LYS A 265 -3.45 9.71 -22.61
N GLU A 266 -4.14 10.77 -23.01
CA GLU A 266 -3.56 11.96 -23.65
C GLU A 266 -2.56 12.63 -22.71
N MET A 267 -2.92 12.78 -21.43
CA MET A 267 -2.03 13.41 -20.47
C MET A 267 -0.83 12.52 -20.13
N THR A 268 -1.05 11.22 -19.99
CA THR A 268 0.03 10.25 -19.77
C THR A 268 1.02 10.26 -20.95
N ASP A 269 0.51 10.36 -22.17
CA ASP A 269 1.33 10.46 -23.38
C ASP A 269 2.14 11.76 -23.42
N LYS A 270 1.53 12.90 -23.03
CA LYS A 270 2.24 14.18 -22.88
C LYS A 270 3.35 14.11 -21.84
N TRP A 271 3.08 13.53 -20.66
CA TRP A 271 4.09 13.34 -19.62
C TRP A 271 5.23 12.42 -20.06
N PHE A 272 4.93 11.34 -20.77
CA PHE A 272 5.96 10.46 -21.31
C PHE A 272 6.91 11.21 -22.25
N GLN A 273 6.36 12.02 -23.17
CA GLN A 273 7.19 12.82 -24.09
C GLN A 273 7.98 13.90 -23.35
N LEU A 274 7.36 14.57 -22.38
CA LEU A 274 8.04 15.57 -21.55
C LEU A 274 9.29 14.99 -20.88
N LEU A 275 9.13 13.87 -20.16
CA LEU A 275 10.26 13.24 -19.47
C LEU A 275 11.31 12.69 -20.44
N ARG A 276 10.89 12.12 -21.57
CA ARG A 276 11.80 11.60 -22.59
C ARG A 276 12.65 12.70 -23.23
N ASN A 277 12.05 13.86 -23.49
CA ASN A 277 12.72 15.00 -24.12
C ASN A 277 13.67 15.72 -23.18
N GLN A 278 13.40 15.70 -21.86
CA GLN A 278 14.26 16.31 -20.85
C GLN A 278 15.65 15.65 -20.76
N LYS A 279 15.81 14.39 -21.22
CA LYS A 279 17.08 13.63 -21.18
C LYS A 279 17.79 13.72 -19.82
N SER A 280 17.07 13.41 -18.75
CA SER A 280 17.59 13.53 -17.38
C SER A 280 18.84 12.67 -17.14
N SER A 281 19.78 13.21 -16.36
CA SER A 281 20.93 12.47 -15.83
C SER A 281 20.57 11.59 -14.63
N THR A 282 19.39 11.78 -14.02
CA THR A 282 18.96 11.08 -12.78
C THR A 282 18.04 9.89 -13.02
N TYR A 283 17.32 9.85 -14.15
CA TYR A 283 16.37 8.77 -14.47
C TYR A 283 16.30 8.42 -15.96
N ASP A 284 15.71 7.25 -16.23
CA ASP A 284 15.23 6.81 -17.53
C ASP A 284 13.70 6.67 -17.49
N VAL A 285 13.06 6.54 -18.65
CA VAL A 285 11.59 6.43 -18.76
C VAL A 285 11.19 5.28 -19.66
N ALA A 286 10.18 4.53 -19.26
CA ALA A 286 9.60 3.44 -20.04
C ALA A 286 8.07 3.56 -20.13
N ARG A 287 7.51 3.04 -21.23
CA ARG A 287 6.06 3.04 -21.51
C ARG A 287 5.42 1.66 -21.41
N SER A 288 6.22 0.61 -21.22
CA SER A 288 5.74 -0.77 -21.22
C SER A 288 6.69 -1.70 -20.50
N LYS A 289 6.23 -2.93 -20.22
CA LYS A 289 7.07 -4.02 -19.70
C LYS A 289 8.27 -4.30 -20.62
N SER A 290 8.07 -4.24 -21.93
CA SER A 290 9.16 -4.37 -22.91
C SER A 290 10.16 -3.22 -22.76
N GLY A 291 9.69 -1.98 -22.64
CA GLY A 291 10.56 -0.83 -22.40
C GLY A 291 11.38 -0.94 -21.12
N LEU A 292 10.77 -1.42 -20.02
CA LEU A 292 11.48 -1.68 -18.77
C LEU A 292 12.56 -2.76 -18.93
N ARG A 293 12.27 -3.83 -19.68
CA ARG A 293 13.24 -4.88 -19.99
C ARG A 293 14.41 -4.36 -20.82
N ASP A 294 14.14 -3.49 -21.78
CA ASP A 294 15.16 -2.93 -22.66
C ASP A 294 16.08 -1.96 -21.90
N LEU A 295 15.53 -1.15 -20.98
CA LEU A 295 16.34 -0.32 -20.07
C LEU A 295 17.30 -1.17 -19.22
N ARG A 296 16.84 -2.34 -18.74
CA ARG A 296 17.69 -3.26 -17.96
C ARG A 296 18.84 -3.84 -18.77
N ARG A 297 18.68 -3.99 -20.09
CA ARG A 297 19.71 -4.55 -20.99
C ARG A 297 20.80 -3.54 -21.41
N LYS A 298 20.54 -2.24 -21.22
CA LYS A 298 21.47 -1.16 -21.58
C LYS A 298 22.46 -0.79 -20.45
N LYS A 299 22.24 -1.30 -19.24
CA LYS A 299 23.14 -1.16 -18.10
C LYS A 299 24.06 -2.37 -18.05
#